data_AF-A0A0V0HNM5-F1
#
_entry.id   AF-A0A0V0HNM5-F1
#
_cell.length_a   1.000
_cell.length_b   1.000
_cell.length_c   1.000
_cell.angle_alpha   90.00
_cell.angle_beta   90.00
_cell.angle_gamma   90.00
#
_symmetry.space_group_name_H-M   'P 1'
#
loop_
_entity.id
_entity.type
_entity.pdbx_description
1 polymer ?
#
loop_
_entity_poly.entity_id
_entity_poly.type
_entity_poly.pdbx_seq_one_letter_code
_entity_poly.pdbx_strand_id
1 'polypeptide(L)'
;MAWEKPLMEAHAKAVCSNGGHILNIGFGMGLVDTAIQQYAPLSHTIIEAHPEVYDRMMRAGWGEKENVKIIFGRWQDVISKLETYDGIFFDTYGEYYEDMREFHQHLPRLLKPGGIYSFFNGLCGGNPFFHIVYCQLVSLELESLGYSTQLIPLPVKDCLGESVWEGVKQKYWQLDTYYLPVCQSMSESE
;
A
#
# COMPACT_ATOMS: atom_id res chain seq x y z
N MET A 1 -15.87 -0.62 -9.61
CA MET A 1 -14.94 0.07 -8.69
C MET A 1 -13.77 0.65 -9.49
N ALA A 2 -13.98 1.79 -10.17
CA ALA A 2 -12.98 2.41 -11.05
C ALA A 2 -12.19 3.55 -10.37
N TRP A 3 -12.64 4.03 -9.21
CA TRP A 3 -12.15 5.26 -8.60
C TRP A 3 -10.77 5.10 -7.93
N GLU A 4 -10.46 3.93 -7.39
CA GLU A 4 -9.16 3.65 -6.74
C GLU A 4 -8.04 3.40 -7.74
N LYS A 5 -8.37 3.02 -8.98
CA LYS A 5 -7.37 2.71 -10.01
C LYS A 5 -6.31 3.81 -10.16
N PRO A 6 -6.64 5.10 -10.33
CA PRO A 6 -5.63 6.16 -10.39
C PRO A 6 -4.82 6.31 -9.10
N LEU A 7 -5.39 5.99 -7.94
CA LEU A 7 -4.66 6.00 -6.67
C LEU A 7 -3.64 4.85 -6.63
N MET A 8 -4.05 3.65 -7.02
CA MET A 8 -3.17 2.48 -7.11
C MET A 8 -2.03 2.70 -8.12
N GLU A 9 -2.31 3.34 -9.25
CA GLU A 9 -1.28 3.75 -10.23
C GLU A 9 -0.31 4.77 -9.64
N ALA A 10 -0.80 5.74 -8.86
CA ALA A 10 0.05 6.72 -8.18
C ALA A 10 0.92 6.08 -7.09
N HIS A 11 0.39 5.13 -6.32
CA HIS A 11 1.14 4.33 -5.35
C HIS A 11 2.22 3.49 -6.03
N ALA A 12 1.86 2.76 -7.09
CA ALA A 12 2.79 1.97 -7.88
C ALA A 12 3.93 2.83 -8.43
N LYS A 13 3.61 4.01 -8.98
CA LYS A 13 4.60 4.98 -9.44
C LYS A 13 5.57 5.40 -8.34
N ALA A 14 5.07 5.65 -7.13
CA ALA A 14 5.90 6.05 -6.00
C ALA A 14 6.84 4.91 -5.58
N VAL A 15 6.31 3.73 -5.27
CA VAL A 15 7.13 2.61 -4.75
C VAL A 15 8.08 2.05 -5.82
N CYS A 16 7.77 2.20 -7.11
CA CYS A 16 8.63 1.73 -8.20
C CYS A 16 9.64 2.78 -8.70
N SER A 17 9.72 3.98 -8.11
CA SER A 17 10.55 5.07 -8.67
C SER A 17 12.02 4.71 -8.80
N ASN A 18 12.51 3.80 -7.95
CA ASN A 18 13.89 3.34 -7.92
C ASN A 18 14.07 1.96 -8.60
N GLY A 19 12.98 1.39 -9.14
CA GLY A 19 12.97 0.01 -9.65
C GLY A 19 13.28 -1.01 -8.55
N GLY A 20 14.02 -2.06 -8.90
CA GLY A 20 14.51 -3.04 -7.93
C GLY A 20 13.45 -4.03 -7.46
N HIS A 21 13.49 -4.36 -6.17
CA HIS A 21 12.64 -5.37 -5.54
C HIS A 21 11.46 -4.70 -4.85
N ILE A 22 10.24 -5.04 -5.27
CA ILE A 22 9.01 -4.43 -4.75
C ILE A 22 8.23 -5.45 -3.93
N LEU A 23 7.74 -5.04 -2.76
CA LEU A 23 6.83 -5.82 -1.92
C LEU A 23 5.44 -5.18 -1.92
N ASN A 24 4.40 -5.98 -2.15
CA ASN A 24 3.02 -5.65 -1.85
C ASN A 24 2.50 -6.54 -0.70
N ILE A 25 1.82 -5.93 0.26
CA ILE A 25 1.16 -6.62 1.37
C ILE A 25 -0.35 -6.42 1.26
N GLY A 26 -1.05 -7.47 0.86
CA GLY A 26 -2.46 -7.46 0.50
C GLY A 26 -2.63 -7.36 -1.02
N PHE A 27 -2.96 -8.49 -1.67
CA PHE A 27 -3.18 -8.50 -3.12
C PHE A 27 -4.53 -7.86 -3.46
N GLY A 28 -5.57 -8.17 -2.66
CA GLY A 28 -6.91 -7.63 -2.87
C GLY A 28 -7.37 -7.91 -4.30
N MET A 29 -7.72 -6.85 -5.03
CA MET A 29 -8.17 -6.95 -6.44
C MET A 29 -7.03 -6.96 -7.47
N GLY A 30 -5.77 -6.90 -7.05
CA GLY A 30 -4.59 -6.89 -7.92
C GLY A 30 -4.40 -5.57 -8.70
N LEU A 31 -5.04 -4.48 -8.28
CA LEU A 31 -4.99 -3.19 -8.99
C LEU A 31 -3.59 -2.57 -8.90
N VAL A 32 -3.05 -2.46 -7.68
CA VAL A 32 -1.68 -1.95 -7.47
C VAL A 32 -0.66 -2.90 -8.08
N ASP A 33 -0.85 -4.21 -7.95
CA ASP A 33 0.06 -5.21 -8.50
C ASP A 33 0.15 -5.09 -10.02
N THR A 34 -1.00 -4.93 -10.68
CA THR A 34 -1.08 -4.71 -12.13
C THR A 34 -0.33 -3.44 -12.52
N ALA A 35 -0.47 -2.36 -11.74
CA ALA A 35 0.25 -1.12 -11.99
C ALA A 35 1.76 -1.26 -11.74
N ILE A 36 2.19 -1.92 -10.65
CA ILE A 36 3.59 -2.20 -10.34
C ILE A 36 4.25 -2.98 -11.49
N GLN A 37 3.57 -3.98 -12.04
CA GLN A 37 4.09 -4.78 -13.14
C GLN A 37 4.34 -3.98 -14.43
N GLN A 38 3.70 -2.82 -14.62
CA GLN A 38 3.97 -1.93 -15.76
C GLN A 38 5.36 -1.28 -15.67
N TYR A 39 5.94 -1.20 -14.47
CA TYR A 39 7.29 -0.67 -14.23
C TYR A 39 8.39 -1.73 -14.36
N ALA A 40 8.05 -2.98 -14.66
CA ALA A 40 8.99 -4.09 -14.82
C ALA A 40 10.05 -4.20 -13.68
N PRO A 41 9.62 -4.33 -12.41
CA PRO A 41 10.55 -4.48 -11.29
C PRO A 41 11.38 -5.77 -11.43
N LEU A 42 12.58 -5.78 -10.83
CA LEU A 42 13.47 -6.95 -10.81
C LEU A 42 12.78 -8.15 -10.14
N SER A 43 12.06 -7.90 -9.05
CA SER A 43 11.14 -8.88 -8.46
C SER A 43 9.96 -8.18 -7.83
N HIS A 44 8.81 -8.85 -7.82
CA HIS A 44 7.59 -8.40 -7.18
C HIS A 44 7.09 -9.47 -6.20
N THR A 45 7.28 -9.23 -4.90
CA THR A 45 6.78 -10.11 -3.85
C THR A 45 5.39 -9.67 -3.42
N ILE A 46 4.44 -10.60 -3.34
CA ILE A 46 3.05 -10.33 -2.96
C ILE A 46 2.69 -11.24 -1.78
N ILE A 47 2.19 -10.64 -0.69
CA ILE A 47 1.59 -11.39 0.43
C ILE A 47 0.07 -11.36 0.28
N GLU A 48 -0.56 -12.53 0.37
CA GLU A 48 -2.03 -12.65 0.38
C GLU A 48 -2.48 -13.71 1.39
N ALA A 49 -3.38 -13.32 2.29
CA ALA A 49 -3.82 -14.16 3.40
C ALA A 49 -5.16 -14.87 3.14
N HIS A 50 -6.02 -14.31 2.30
CA HIS A 50 -7.37 -14.80 2.08
C HIS A 50 -7.37 -15.91 1.00
N PRO A 51 -7.81 -17.14 1.34
CA PRO A 51 -7.77 -18.28 0.41
C PRO A 51 -8.45 -18.00 -0.94
N GLU A 52 -9.64 -17.39 -0.94
CA GLU A 52 -10.38 -17.12 -2.17
C GLU A 52 -9.69 -16.07 -3.08
N VAL A 53 -9.01 -15.09 -2.47
CA VAL A 53 -8.26 -14.06 -3.20
C VAL A 53 -7.01 -14.67 -3.79
N TYR A 54 -6.32 -15.52 -3.03
CA TYR A 54 -5.19 -16.31 -3.50
C TYR A 54 -5.57 -17.20 -4.68
N ASP A 55 -6.65 -17.98 -4.59
CA ASP A 55 -7.11 -18.83 -5.68
C ASP A 55 -7.48 -18.04 -6.94
N ARG A 56 -8.08 -16.85 -6.77
CA ARG A 56 -8.34 -15.92 -7.88
C ARG A 56 -7.04 -15.42 -8.51
N MET A 57 -6.08 -15.00 -7.70
CA MET A 57 -4.76 -14.54 -8.15
C MET A 57 -4.06 -15.63 -8.97
N MET A 58 -4.05 -16.86 -8.48
CA MET A 58 -3.45 -18.01 -9.19
C MET A 58 -4.15 -18.30 -10.51
N ARG A 59 -5.50 -18.34 -10.54
CA ARG A 59 -6.27 -18.53 -11.79
C ARG A 59 -6.06 -17.41 -12.80
N ALA A 60 -5.74 -16.20 -12.34
CA ALA A 60 -5.41 -15.07 -13.20
C ALA A 60 -3.95 -15.09 -13.72
N GLY A 61 -3.19 -16.17 -13.46
CA GLY A 61 -1.85 -16.38 -13.99
C GLY A 61 -0.74 -15.64 -13.23
N TRP A 62 -1.01 -15.10 -12.03
CA TRP A 62 0.01 -14.39 -11.26
C TRP A 62 1.16 -15.29 -10.81
N GLY A 63 0.88 -16.56 -10.51
CA GLY A 63 1.91 -17.53 -10.15
C GLY A 63 2.78 -17.99 -11.34
N GLU A 64 2.41 -17.65 -12.57
CA GLU A 64 3.16 -18.00 -13.79
C GLU A 64 4.11 -16.88 -14.22
N LYS A 65 4.03 -15.70 -13.60
CA LYS A 65 4.91 -14.55 -13.91
C LYS A 65 6.29 -14.78 -13.31
N GLU A 66 7.32 -14.81 -14.16
CA GLU A 66 8.69 -15.17 -13.75
C GLU A 66 9.28 -14.28 -12.65
N ASN A 67 8.95 -12.98 -12.65
CA ASN A 67 9.44 -12.02 -11.65
C ASN A 67 8.53 -11.88 -10.43
N VAL A 68 7.45 -12.65 -10.32
CA VAL A 68 6.50 -12.56 -9.20
C VAL A 68 6.73 -13.70 -8.19
N LYS A 69 6.84 -13.35 -6.91
CA LYS A 69 6.93 -14.30 -5.79
C LYS A 69 5.70 -14.12 -4.90
N ILE A 70 4.85 -15.13 -4.85
CA ILE A 70 3.65 -15.11 -4.00
C ILE A 70 3.94 -15.82 -2.69
N ILE A 71 3.59 -15.18 -1.56
CA ILE A 71 3.65 -15.76 -0.23
C ILE A 71 2.23 -15.82 0.34
N PHE A 72 1.68 -17.03 0.43
CA PHE A 72 0.37 -17.25 1.03
C PHE A 72 0.45 -17.23 2.56
N GLY A 73 -0.41 -16.44 3.19
CA GLY A 73 -0.54 -16.33 4.64
C GLY A 73 -0.70 -14.88 5.10
N ARG A 74 -1.02 -14.71 6.38
CA ARG A 74 -1.01 -13.40 7.04
C ARG A 74 0.41 -12.85 7.09
N TRP A 75 0.57 -11.55 6.88
CA TRP A 75 1.90 -10.94 6.90
C TRP A 75 2.61 -11.18 8.25
N GLN A 76 1.87 -11.17 9.36
CA GLN A 76 2.39 -11.44 10.71
C GLN A 76 3.06 -12.82 10.79
N ASP A 77 2.47 -13.83 10.14
CA ASP A 77 2.96 -15.22 10.17
C ASP A 77 4.13 -15.44 9.21
N VAL A 78 4.22 -14.65 8.14
CA VAL A 78 5.19 -14.84 7.05
C VAL A 78 6.29 -13.77 7.02
N ILE A 79 6.29 -12.82 7.94
CA ILE A 79 7.23 -11.70 7.98
C ILE A 79 8.70 -12.15 8.02
N SER A 80 8.97 -13.30 8.64
CA SER A 80 10.30 -13.93 8.71
C SER A 80 10.83 -14.39 7.35
N LYS A 81 9.95 -14.58 6.35
CA LYS A 81 10.30 -14.97 4.98
C LYS A 81 10.60 -13.78 4.07
N LEU A 82 10.36 -12.56 4.56
CA LEU A 82 10.53 -11.33 3.78
C LEU A 82 11.99 -10.89 3.76
N GLU A 83 12.39 -10.43 2.58
CA GLU A 83 13.73 -9.92 2.28
C GLU A 83 13.75 -8.39 2.47
N THR A 84 14.68 -7.70 1.81
CA THR A 84 14.71 -6.23 1.78
C THR A 84 14.29 -5.71 0.42
N TYR A 85 13.60 -4.57 0.40
CA TYR A 85 12.90 -4.06 -0.77
C TYR A 85 13.25 -2.60 -1.05
N ASP A 86 13.26 -2.26 -2.33
CA ASP A 86 13.44 -0.91 -2.85
C ASP A 86 12.13 -0.12 -2.82
N GLY A 87 10.99 -0.83 -2.81
CA GLY A 87 9.66 -0.27 -2.64
C GLY A 87 8.74 -1.22 -1.87
N ILE A 88 7.92 -0.67 -0.98
CA ILE A 88 6.93 -1.42 -0.20
C ILE A 88 5.57 -0.71 -0.29
N PHE A 89 4.53 -1.44 -0.68
CA PHE A 89 3.14 -1.01 -0.60
C PHE A 89 2.37 -1.86 0.42
N PHE A 90 1.59 -1.20 1.28
CA PHE A 90 0.74 -1.84 2.30
C PHE A 90 -0.73 -1.47 2.12
N ASP A 91 -1.57 -2.45 1.82
CA ASP A 91 -3.02 -2.29 1.67
C ASP A 91 -3.73 -3.59 2.06
N THR A 92 -3.95 -3.76 3.35
CA THR A 92 -4.60 -4.95 3.90
C THR A 92 -6.05 -4.64 4.26
N TYR A 93 -6.95 -5.57 3.93
CA TYR A 93 -8.37 -5.44 4.27
C TYR A 93 -8.67 -6.04 5.65
N GLY A 94 -9.44 -5.34 6.46
CA GLY A 94 -9.89 -5.82 7.77
C GLY A 94 -8.86 -5.72 8.88
N GLU A 95 -7.71 -5.11 8.60
CA GLU A 95 -6.69 -4.79 9.58
C GLU A 95 -6.94 -3.41 10.20
N TYR A 96 -6.73 -3.31 11.51
CA TYR A 96 -6.92 -2.07 12.26
C TYR A 96 -5.67 -1.20 12.16
N TYR A 97 -5.80 0.05 12.63
CA TYR A 97 -4.67 0.96 12.76
C TYR A 97 -3.45 0.32 13.45
N GLU A 98 -3.68 -0.50 14.47
CA GLU A 98 -2.62 -1.18 15.21
C GLU A 98 -1.84 -2.20 14.37
N ASP A 99 -2.49 -2.90 13.42
CA ASP A 99 -1.79 -3.84 12.54
C ASP A 99 -0.84 -3.09 11.60
N MET A 100 -1.27 -1.97 11.04
CA MET A 100 -0.41 -1.10 10.21
C MET A 100 0.75 -0.53 11.06
N ARG A 101 0.46 -0.09 12.28
CA ARG A 101 1.46 0.42 13.23
C ARG A 101 2.46 -0.64 13.65
N GLU A 102 2.02 -1.89 13.84
CA GLU A 102 2.88 -3.06 14.07
C GLU A 102 3.77 -3.29 12.85
N PHE A 103 3.20 -3.28 11.63
CA PHE A 103 3.97 -3.43 10.40
C PHE A 103 5.06 -2.34 10.26
N HIS A 104 4.75 -1.08 10.61
CA HIS A 104 5.73 0.01 10.58
C HIS A 104 6.98 -0.28 11.41
N GLN A 105 6.88 -1.02 12.53
CA GLN A 105 8.05 -1.42 13.35
C GLN A 105 9.04 -2.30 12.59
N HIS A 106 8.62 -2.92 11.49
CA HIS A 106 9.46 -3.78 10.67
C HIS A 106 10.10 -3.06 9.48
N LEU A 107 9.70 -1.81 9.18
CA LEU A 107 10.27 -1.02 8.09
C LEU A 107 11.81 -0.89 8.17
N PRO A 108 12.44 -0.65 9.35
CA PRO A 108 13.90 -0.56 9.44
C PRO A 108 14.64 -1.82 8.97
N ARG A 109 13.98 -2.99 9.05
CA ARG A 109 14.53 -4.25 8.54
C ARG A 109 14.20 -4.47 7.07
N LEU A 110 13.02 -4.06 6.62
CA LEU A 110 12.46 -4.44 5.32
C LEU A 110 12.76 -3.44 4.21
N LEU A 111 12.81 -2.14 4.51
CA LEU A 111 13.00 -1.09 3.52
C LEU A 111 14.47 -0.75 3.39
N LYS A 112 15.02 -0.86 2.17
CA LYS A 112 16.42 -0.50 1.90
C LYS A 112 16.64 1.02 2.06
N PRO A 113 17.88 1.47 2.35
CA PRO A 113 18.23 2.89 2.28
C PRO A 113 17.83 3.49 0.93
N GLY A 114 17.12 4.63 0.96
CA GLY A 114 16.60 5.29 -0.23
C GLY A 114 15.33 4.66 -0.82
N GLY A 115 14.89 3.52 -0.31
CA GLY A 115 13.63 2.88 -0.71
C GLY A 115 12.41 3.70 -0.30
N ILE A 116 11.27 3.42 -0.95
CA ILE A 116 10.00 4.11 -0.71
C ILE A 116 8.97 3.18 -0.09
N TYR A 117 8.40 3.58 1.03
CA TYR A 117 7.22 2.98 1.61
C TYR A 117 5.98 3.82 1.31
N SER A 118 4.89 3.16 0.98
CA SER A 118 3.59 3.77 0.78
C SER A 118 2.49 2.81 1.25
N PHE A 119 1.32 3.34 1.61
CA PHE A 119 0.20 2.54 2.09
C PHE A 119 -1.12 3.15 1.65
N PHE A 120 -2.18 2.33 1.58
CA PHE A 120 -3.52 2.83 1.33
C PHE A 120 -4.01 3.63 2.55
N ASN A 121 -4.11 4.95 2.38
CA ASN A 121 -4.48 5.87 3.45
C ASN A 121 -6.00 6.02 3.58
N GLY A 122 -6.67 4.91 3.92
CA GLY A 122 -8.12 4.86 4.15
C GLY A 122 -8.58 5.39 5.52
N LEU A 123 -7.66 5.89 6.35
CA LEU A 123 -7.91 6.21 7.76
C LEU A 123 -8.99 7.29 7.92
N CYS A 124 -10.11 6.95 8.55
CA CYS A 124 -11.22 7.88 8.76
C CYS A 124 -11.73 8.57 7.46
N GLY A 125 -11.77 7.86 6.34
CA GLY A 125 -12.23 8.37 5.04
C GLY A 125 -13.68 8.91 4.98
N GLY A 126 -14.43 8.90 6.09
CA GLY A 126 -15.74 9.52 6.22
C GLY A 126 -15.75 10.87 6.97
N ASN A 127 -14.62 11.30 7.55
CA ASN A 127 -14.55 12.52 8.34
C ASN A 127 -13.23 13.27 8.09
N PRO A 128 -13.25 14.46 7.48
CA PRO A 128 -12.03 15.18 7.10
C PRO A 128 -11.18 15.60 8.31
N PHE A 129 -11.81 15.94 9.44
CA PHE A 129 -11.08 16.31 10.65
C PHE A 129 -10.28 15.12 11.18
N PHE A 130 -10.94 13.98 11.38
CA PHE A 130 -10.25 12.79 11.87
C PHE A 130 -9.24 12.24 10.87
N HIS A 131 -9.52 12.31 9.56
CA HIS A 131 -8.56 11.91 8.54
C HIS A 131 -7.25 12.71 8.65
N ILE A 132 -7.33 14.03 8.75
CA ILE A 132 -6.12 14.87 8.91
C ILE A 132 -5.40 14.58 10.24
N VAL A 133 -6.12 14.34 11.33
CA VAL A 133 -5.51 13.93 12.61
C VAL A 133 -4.72 12.62 12.45
N TYR A 134 -5.30 11.61 11.80
CA TYR A 134 -4.61 10.33 11.55
C TYR A 134 -3.42 10.47 10.60
N CYS A 135 -3.53 11.31 9.57
CA CYS A 135 -2.40 11.66 8.70
C CYS A 135 -1.21 12.21 9.50
N GLN A 136 -1.46 13.16 10.41
CA GLN A 136 -0.42 13.71 11.29
C GLN A 136 0.13 12.67 12.27
N LEU A 137 -0.75 11.88 12.89
CA LEU A 137 -0.36 10.84 13.84
C LEU A 137 0.58 9.81 13.20
N VAL A 138 0.20 9.25 12.05
CA VAL A 138 1.03 8.28 11.31
C VAL A 138 2.36 8.89 10.91
N SER A 139 2.36 10.16 10.47
CA SER A 139 3.59 10.84 10.07
C SER A 139 4.56 10.99 11.24
N LEU A 140 4.07 11.35 12.44
CA LEU A 140 4.88 11.44 13.66
C LEU A 140 5.38 10.07 14.13
N GLU A 141 4.56 9.03 14.03
CA GLU A 141 4.98 7.67 14.38
C GLU A 141 6.06 7.14 13.43
N LEU A 142 5.92 7.36 12.13
CA LEU A 142 6.94 7.04 11.14
C LEU A 142 8.22 7.86 11.34
N GLU A 143 8.10 9.14 11.69
CA GLU A 143 9.24 10.00 12.03
C GLU A 143 10.00 9.47 13.25
N SER A 144 9.30 8.96 14.27
CA SER A 144 9.93 8.32 15.43
C SER A 144 10.74 7.06 15.09
N LEU A 145 10.46 6.45 13.92
CA LEU A 145 11.20 5.32 13.36
C LEU A 145 12.28 5.74 12.35
N GLY A 146 12.49 7.05 12.16
CA GLY A 146 13.49 7.60 11.25
C GLY A 146 13.00 7.77 9.81
N TYR A 147 11.68 7.91 9.58
CA TYR A 147 11.11 8.10 8.24
C TYR A 147 10.42 9.46 8.10
N SER A 148 10.73 10.16 7.01
CA SER A 148 9.95 11.32 6.59
C SER A 148 8.70 10.86 5.84
N THR A 149 7.59 11.57 6.01
CA THR A 149 6.32 11.29 5.32
C THR A 149 5.88 12.51 4.53
N GLN A 150 5.74 12.37 3.21
CA GLN A 150 5.10 13.35 2.35
C GLN A 150 3.67 12.90 2.04
N LEU A 151 2.71 13.81 2.19
CA LEU A 151 1.30 13.55 1.88
C LEU A 151 0.90 14.33 0.62
N ILE A 152 0.87 13.63 -0.52
CA ILE A 152 0.57 14.23 -1.82
C ILE A 152 -0.95 14.26 -2.00
N PRO A 153 -1.59 15.46 -2.11
CA PRO A 153 -3.03 15.55 -2.29
C PRO A 153 -3.42 15.14 -3.71
N LEU A 154 -4.34 14.17 -3.81
CA LEU A 154 -4.95 13.69 -5.04
C LEU A 154 -6.45 14.00 -4.99
N PRO A 155 -6.94 14.96 -5.78
CA PRO A 155 -8.38 15.22 -5.87
C PRO A 155 -9.11 14.00 -6.43
N VAL A 156 -10.12 13.53 -5.70
CA VAL A 156 -10.92 12.35 -6.07
C VAL A 156 -12.41 12.65 -6.20
N LYS A 157 -12.85 13.88 -5.86
CA LYS A 157 -14.26 14.31 -5.90
C LYS A 157 -15.02 13.85 -7.13
N ASP A 158 -14.45 14.05 -8.32
CA ASP A 158 -15.10 13.74 -9.60
C ASP A 158 -15.16 12.23 -9.89
N CYS A 159 -14.43 11.43 -9.12
CA CYS A 159 -14.38 9.98 -9.23
C CYS A 159 -15.32 9.25 -8.25
N LEU A 160 -16.05 9.97 -7.38
CA LEU A 160 -16.86 9.39 -6.29
C LEU A 160 -18.39 9.41 -6.55
N GLY A 161 -18.81 9.45 -7.82
CA GLY A 161 -20.23 9.47 -8.22
C GLY A 161 -21.05 8.31 -7.66
N GLU A 162 -22.39 8.44 -7.63
CA GLU A 162 -23.28 7.46 -7.00
C GLU A 162 -23.13 6.03 -7.52
N SER A 163 -22.86 5.87 -8.82
CA SER A 163 -22.65 4.57 -9.48
C SER A 163 -21.43 3.79 -8.94
N VAL A 164 -20.48 4.47 -8.30
CA VAL A 164 -19.33 3.82 -7.64
C VAL A 164 -19.77 3.01 -6.42
N TRP A 165 -20.84 3.45 -5.77
CA TRP A 165 -21.32 2.91 -4.50
C TRP A 165 -22.52 1.98 -4.68
N GLU A 166 -22.95 1.72 -5.91
CA GLU A 166 -24.00 0.74 -6.20
C GLU A 166 -23.60 -0.66 -5.66
N GLY A 167 -24.44 -1.22 -4.80
CA GLY A 167 -24.19 -2.51 -4.14
C GLY A 167 -23.26 -2.44 -2.92
N VAL A 168 -22.68 -1.28 -2.61
CA VAL A 168 -21.84 -1.07 -1.42
C VAL A 168 -22.73 -0.66 -0.23
N LYS A 169 -22.77 -1.50 0.82
CA LYS A 169 -23.62 -1.24 1.99
C LYS A 169 -23.23 0.01 2.79
N GLN A 170 -21.93 0.31 2.86
CA GLN A 170 -21.40 1.48 3.55
C GLN A 170 -20.23 2.07 2.77
N LYS A 171 -20.30 3.36 2.47
CA LYS A 171 -19.20 4.08 1.81
C LYS A 171 -18.02 4.18 2.76
N TYR A 172 -16.92 3.55 2.40
CA TYR A 172 -15.67 3.59 3.17
C TYR A 172 -14.84 4.86 2.87
N TRP A 173 -15.19 5.59 1.81
CA TRP A 173 -14.55 6.85 1.45
C TRP A 173 -15.59 7.90 1.00
N GLN A 174 -15.46 9.13 1.50
CA GLN A 174 -16.38 10.24 1.25
C GLN A 174 -15.68 11.61 1.14
N LEU A 175 -14.34 11.66 1.20
CA LEU A 175 -13.59 12.91 1.14
C LEU A 175 -13.26 13.32 -0.30
N ASP A 176 -13.22 14.63 -0.56
CA ASP A 176 -12.90 15.20 -1.88
C ASP A 176 -11.44 14.97 -2.32
N THR A 177 -10.54 14.72 -1.36
CA THR A 177 -9.09 14.58 -1.58
C THR A 177 -8.56 13.37 -0.85
N TYR A 178 -7.84 12.51 -1.57
CA TYR A 178 -7.02 11.44 -1.01
C TYR A 178 -5.59 11.94 -0.81
N TYR A 179 -4.99 11.67 0.35
CA TYR A 179 -3.60 12.01 0.61
C TYR A 179 -2.73 10.78 0.43
N LEU A 180 -1.95 10.74 -0.64
CA LEU A 180 -1.02 9.66 -0.94
C LEU A 180 0.24 9.80 -0.08
N PRO A 181 0.51 8.85 0.85
CA PRO A 181 1.73 8.85 1.65
C PRO A 181 2.93 8.35 0.83
N VAL A 182 4.01 9.13 0.82
CA VAL A 182 5.34 8.70 0.34
C VAL A 182 6.30 8.82 1.50
N CYS A 183 6.79 7.68 1.98
CA CYS A 183 7.64 7.61 3.16
C CYS A 183 9.03 7.13 2.78
N GLN A 184 10.06 7.81 3.28
CA GLN A 184 11.47 7.49 2.99
C GLN A 184 12.32 7.66 4.24
N SER A 185 13.35 6.81 4.37
CA SER A 185 14.32 6.92 5.46
C SER A 185 14.93 8.33 5.47
N MET A 186 14.89 9.00 6.61
CA MET A 186 15.62 10.24 6.82
C MET A 186 17.10 9.89 6.77
N SER A 187 17.84 10.41 5.79
CA SER A 187 19.30 10.38 5.88
C SER A 187 19.70 11.13 7.14
N GLU A 188 20.62 10.57 7.94
CA GLU A 188 21.36 11.41 8.88
C GLU A 188 22.01 12.52 8.05
N SER A 189 21.54 13.74 8.24
CA SER A 189 22.25 14.92 7.78
C SER A 189 23.63 14.87 8.43
N GLU A 190 24.68 14.62 7.65
CA GLU A 190 26.08 14.81 8.09
C GLU A 190 26.30 16.21 8.67
#